data_AF-A0A820FB09-F1
#
_entry.id   AF-A0A820FB09-F1
#
_cell.length_a   1.000
_cell.length_b   1.000
_cell.length_c   1.000
_cell.angle_alpha   90.00
_cell.angle_beta   90.00
_cell.angle_gamma   90.00
#
_symmetry.space_group_name_H-M   'P 1'
#
loop_
_entity.id
_entity.type
_entity.pdbx_description
1 polymer ?
#
loop_
_entity_poly.entity_id
_entity_poly.type
_entity_poly.pdbx_seq_one_letter_code
_entity_poly.pdbx_strand_id
1 'polypeptide(L)'
;VFSDGGRYEGNWADGKRNGTGTYNYSDGSIYTGGWINDKRSGLGVLTSFDGETYSGNWADDKRNGSGTLQYADGRTYTGGWMNDRKNGRGIMIWPNRDIYGGDWFDSKMHGSGAMLYADRRIYTGGWLNGMKSGPGIMSWPKGEKCDADWIDDKAVCDGT
;
A
#
# COMPACT_ATOMS: atom_id res chain seq x y z
N VAL A 1 -8.02 -31.39 -3.08
CA VAL A 1 -7.19 -30.85 -4.18
C VAL A 1 -8.16 -30.41 -5.26
N PHE A 2 -8.13 -29.14 -5.65
CA PHE A 2 -9.00 -28.61 -6.70
C PHE A 2 -8.36 -28.84 -8.07
N SER A 3 -9.11 -28.56 -9.15
CA SER A 3 -8.63 -28.71 -10.54
C SER A 3 -7.41 -27.84 -10.86
N ASP A 4 -7.16 -26.78 -10.08
CA ASP A 4 -5.98 -25.91 -10.16
C ASP A 4 -4.77 -26.43 -9.35
N GLY A 5 -4.90 -27.60 -8.69
CA GLY A 5 -3.88 -28.19 -7.83
C GLY A 5 -3.84 -27.64 -6.40
N GLY A 6 -4.66 -26.64 -6.06
CA GLY A 6 -4.69 -26.06 -4.73
C GLY A 6 -5.42 -26.92 -3.69
N ARG A 7 -5.26 -26.58 -2.41
CA ARG A 7 -5.93 -27.25 -1.27
C ARG A 7 -6.51 -26.23 -0.32
N TYR A 8 -7.80 -26.38 -0.02
CA TYR A 8 -8.54 -25.56 0.93
C TYR A 8 -8.86 -26.37 2.19
N GLU A 9 -8.71 -25.71 3.34
CA GLU A 9 -9.13 -26.20 4.64
C GLU A 9 -9.89 -25.09 5.34
N GLY A 10 -11.18 -25.29 5.61
CA GLY A 10 -12.03 -24.25 6.20
C GLY A 10 -13.50 -24.56 6.06
N ASN A 11 -14.34 -23.55 6.33
CA ASN A 11 -15.78 -23.72 6.23
C ASN A 11 -16.26 -23.72 4.77
N TRP A 12 -17.41 -24.35 4.58
CA TRP A 12 -18.09 -24.50 3.29
C TRP A 12 -19.57 -24.17 3.47
N ALA A 13 -20.16 -23.56 2.45
CA ALA A 13 -21.60 -23.37 2.33
C ALA A 13 -21.99 -23.53 0.86
N ASP A 14 -23.04 -24.30 0.58
CA ASP A 14 -23.55 -24.55 -0.78
C ASP A 14 -22.48 -25.00 -1.79
N GLY A 15 -21.54 -25.84 -1.32
CA GLY A 15 -20.44 -26.35 -2.16
C GLY A 15 -19.36 -25.32 -2.48
N LYS A 16 -19.39 -24.13 -1.87
CA LYS A 16 -18.41 -23.05 -2.04
C LYS A 16 -17.66 -22.77 -0.75
N ARG A 17 -16.43 -22.26 -0.85
CA ARG A 17 -15.68 -21.76 0.29
C ARG A 17 -16.43 -20.59 0.90
N ASN A 18 -16.68 -20.66 2.20
CA ASN A 18 -17.42 -19.66 2.96
C ASN A 18 -16.87 -19.62 4.39
N GLY A 19 -17.13 -18.58 5.18
CA GLY A 19 -16.61 -18.49 6.55
C GLY A 19 -15.11 -18.23 6.60
N THR A 20 -14.36 -18.95 7.45
CA THR A 20 -12.90 -18.81 7.53
C THR A 20 -12.20 -20.05 6.99
N GLY A 21 -11.01 -19.86 6.42
CA GLY A 21 -10.22 -20.96 5.92
C GLY A 21 -8.88 -20.57 5.34
N THR A 22 -8.06 -21.59 5.13
CA THR A 22 -6.74 -21.51 4.52
C THR A 22 -6.78 -22.16 3.15
N TYR A 23 -6.28 -21.45 2.15
CA TYR A 23 -6.10 -21.95 0.80
C TYR A 23 -4.61 -21.95 0.45
N ASN A 24 -4.07 -23.14 0.19
CA ASN A 24 -2.73 -23.37 -0.31
C ASN A 24 -2.82 -23.46 -1.83
N TYR A 25 -2.24 -22.49 -2.53
CA TYR A 25 -2.22 -22.42 -3.98
C TYR A 25 -1.12 -23.34 -4.54
N SER A 26 -1.27 -23.75 -5.80
CA SER A 26 -0.30 -24.64 -6.47
C SER A 26 1.04 -24.00 -6.78
N ASP A 27 1.10 -22.66 -6.83
CA ASP A 27 2.34 -21.88 -6.95
C ASP A 27 3.12 -21.78 -5.62
N GLY A 28 2.56 -22.27 -4.51
CA GLY A 28 3.14 -22.16 -3.17
C GLY A 28 2.65 -20.95 -2.36
N SER A 29 1.83 -20.08 -2.96
CA SER A 29 1.17 -18.99 -2.23
C SER A 29 0.19 -19.56 -1.19
N ILE A 30 -0.06 -18.82 -0.11
CA ILE A 30 -0.99 -19.23 0.96
C ILE A 30 -1.87 -18.05 1.32
N TYR A 31 -3.19 -18.25 1.31
CA TYR A 31 -4.15 -17.32 1.90
C TYR A 31 -4.81 -17.91 3.13
N THR A 32 -4.86 -17.16 4.23
CA THR A 32 -5.62 -17.49 5.43
C THR A 32 -6.53 -16.32 5.78
N GLY A 33 -7.84 -16.53 5.77
CA GLY A 33 -8.78 -15.44 6.04
C GLY A 33 -10.23 -15.80 5.81
N GLY A 34 -11.05 -14.77 5.63
CA GLY A 34 -12.47 -14.91 5.34
C GLY A 34 -12.76 -15.21 3.87
N TRP A 35 -13.86 -15.93 3.66
CA TRP A 35 -14.34 -16.38 2.37
C TRP A 35 -15.85 -16.15 2.27
N ILE A 36 -16.31 -15.65 1.13
CA ILE A 36 -17.73 -15.57 0.78
C ILE A 36 -17.86 -16.04 -0.67
N ASN A 37 -18.60 -17.13 -0.89
CA ASN A 37 -18.89 -17.67 -2.22
C ASN A 37 -17.63 -17.83 -3.10
N ASP A 38 -16.62 -18.52 -2.57
CA ASP A 38 -15.32 -18.77 -3.22
C ASP A 38 -14.39 -17.56 -3.40
N LYS A 39 -14.78 -16.38 -2.90
CA LYS A 39 -13.94 -15.18 -2.94
C LYS A 39 -13.40 -14.82 -1.57
N ARG A 40 -12.15 -14.36 -1.52
CA ARG A 40 -11.56 -13.78 -0.31
C ARG A 40 -12.34 -12.54 0.10
N SER A 41 -12.67 -12.46 1.38
CA SER A 41 -13.53 -11.41 1.93
C SER A 41 -13.24 -11.20 3.42
N GLY A 42 -13.42 -9.98 3.91
CA GLY A 42 -13.12 -9.62 5.30
C GLY A 42 -11.62 -9.64 5.59
N LEU A 43 -11.23 -9.93 6.82
CA LEU A 43 -9.82 -9.96 7.20
C LEU A 43 -9.12 -11.22 6.67
N GLY A 44 -7.90 -11.05 6.16
CA GLY A 44 -7.07 -12.16 5.75
C GLY A 44 -5.63 -11.78 5.45
N VAL A 45 -4.79 -12.80 5.43
CA VAL A 45 -3.37 -12.71 5.10
C VAL A 45 -3.11 -13.53 3.84
N LEU A 46 -2.49 -12.93 2.84
CA LEU A 46 -1.93 -13.60 1.67
C LEU A 46 -0.42 -13.49 1.74
N THR A 47 0.27 -14.63 1.74
CA THR A 47 1.71 -14.72 1.46
C THR A 47 1.88 -15.31 0.07
N SER A 48 2.46 -14.56 -0.86
CA SER A 48 2.74 -15.04 -2.21
C SER A 48 4.03 -15.87 -2.26
N PHE A 49 4.17 -16.67 -3.32
CA PHE A 49 5.34 -17.53 -3.52
C PHE A 49 6.67 -16.77 -3.60
N ASP A 50 6.65 -15.50 -4.00
CA ASP A 50 7.81 -14.60 -4.09
C ASP A 50 8.14 -13.90 -2.76
N GLY A 51 7.36 -14.14 -1.71
CA GLY A 51 7.59 -13.64 -0.37
C GLY A 51 6.90 -12.31 -0.04
N GLU A 52 6.11 -11.73 -0.96
CA GLU A 52 5.25 -10.62 -0.57
C GLU A 52 4.17 -11.08 0.41
N THR A 53 3.83 -10.24 1.37
CA THR A 53 2.76 -10.53 2.33
C THR A 53 1.80 -9.36 2.43
N TYR A 54 0.52 -9.61 2.18
CA TYR A 54 -0.55 -8.68 2.48
C TYR A 54 -1.35 -9.16 3.68
N SER A 55 -1.54 -8.30 4.67
CA SER A 55 -2.41 -8.52 5.82
C SER A 55 -3.41 -7.36 5.90
N GLY A 56 -4.70 -7.64 5.71
CA GLY A 56 -5.70 -6.59 5.73
C GLY A 56 -7.09 -7.04 5.32
N ASN A 57 -7.92 -6.07 4.95
CA ASN A 57 -9.27 -6.33 4.49
C ASN A 57 -9.28 -6.73 3.00
N TRP A 58 -10.21 -7.61 2.68
CA TRP A 58 -10.48 -8.15 1.36
C TRP A 58 -11.95 -7.95 1.02
N ALA A 59 -12.24 -7.71 -0.25
CA ALA A 59 -13.59 -7.70 -0.79
C ALA A 59 -13.55 -8.20 -2.23
N ASP A 60 -14.34 -9.24 -2.53
CA ASP A 60 -14.41 -9.84 -3.87
C ASP A 60 -13.03 -10.17 -4.47
N ASP A 61 -12.18 -10.85 -3.70
CA ASP A 61 -10.80 -11.21 -4.06
C ASP A 61 -9.81 -10.06 -4.21
N LYS A 62 -10.20 -8.83 -3.91
CA LYS A 62 -9.33 -7.66 -3.99
C LYS A 62 -8.99 -7.13 -2.61
N ARG A 63 -7.78 -6.62 -2.45
CA ARG A 63 -7.40 -5.81 -1.28
C ARG A 63 -8.30 -4.58 -1.23
N ASN A 64 -8.90 -4.34 -0.09
CA ASN A 64 -9.86 -3.25 0.13
C ASN A 64 -9.76 -2.76 1.57
N GLY A 65 -10.33 -1.60 1.90
CA GLY A 65 -10.29 -1.05 3.26
C GLY A 65 -8.84 -0.80 3.75
N SER A 66 -8.55 -1.12 5.01
CA SER A 66 -7.20 -0.96 5.57
C SER A 66 -6.39 -2.24 5.45
N GLY A 67 -5.09 -2.11 5.19
CA GLY A 67 -4.17 -3.24 5.14
C GLY A 67 -2.70 -2.84 5.04
N THR A 68 -1.84 -3.82 5.31
CA THR A 68 -0.39 -3.70 5.20
C THR A 68 0.13 -4.65 4.14
N LEU A 69 0.96 -4.15 3.23
CA LEU A 69 1.72 -4.95 2.27
C LEU A 69 3.22 -4.83 2.56
N GLN A 70 3.85 -5.95 2.86
CA GLN A 70 5.30 -6.12 2.80
C GLN A 70 5.67 -6.64 1.42
N TYR A 71 6.52 -5.89 0.70
CA TYR A 71 7.02 -6.27 -0.62
C TYR A 71 8.28 -7.14 -0.47
N ALA A 72 8.56 -7.97 -1.46
CA ALA A 72 9.73 -8.84 -1.48
C ALA A 72 11.06 -8.06 -1.47
N ASP A 73 11.05 -6.83 -1.99
CA ASP A 73 12.20 -5.93 -1.98
C ASP A 73 12.40 -5.15 -0.67
N GLY A 74 11.59 -5.44 0.36
CA GLY A 74 11.69 -4.85 1.68
C GLY A 74 10.93 -3.54 1.87
N ARG A 75 10.24 -3.02 0.83
CA ARG A 75 9.28 -1.93 1.03
C ARG A 75 8.14 -2.38 1.93
N THR A 76 7.53 -1.44 2.65
CA THR A 76 6.30 -1.68 3.40
C THR A 76 5.31 -0.56 3.16
N TYR A 77 4.07 -0.90 2.82
CA TYR A 77 2.96 0.04 2.77
C TYR A 77 1.92 -0.32 3.82
N THR A 78 1.51 0.63 4.66
CA THR A 78 0.39 0.51 5.59
C THR A 78 -0.60 1.61 5.29
N GLY A 79 -1.83 1.28 4.92
CA GLY A 79 -2.82 2.31 4.61
C GLY A 79 -4.10 1.78 3.98
N GLY A 80 -4.81 2.69 3.31
CA GLY A 80 -6.04 2.40 2.60
C GLY A 80 -5.83 1.74 1.24
N TRP A 81 -6.79 0.87 0.90
CA TRP A 81 -6.85 0.09 -0.31
C TRP A 81 -8.24 0.18 -0.91
N MET A 82 -8.30 0.28 -2.23
CA MET A 82 -9.54 0.18 -2.99
C MET A 82 -9.25 -0.60 -4.26
N ASN A 83 -9.87 -1.77 -4.40
CA ASN A 83 -9.75 -2.63 -5.57
C ASN A 83 -8.29 -2.90 -5.97
N ASP A 84 -7.48 -3.39 -5.03
CA ASP A 84 -6.05 -3.69 -5.17
C ASP A 84 -5.11 -2.50 -5.35
N ARG A 85 -5.63 -1.27 -5.27
CA ARG A 85 -4.84 -0.04 -5.41
C ARG A 85 -4.75 0.69 -4.07
N LYS A 86 -3.58 1.24 -3.77
CA LYS A 86 -3.39 2.10 -2.59
C LYS A 86 -4.25 3.35 -2.79
N ASN A 87 -5.11 3.66 -1.83
CA ASN A 87 -6.11 4.72 -1.94
C ASN A 87 -6.47 5.28 -0.56
N GLY A 88 -6.61 6.60 -0.44
CA GLY A 88 -6.78 7.27 0.86
C GLY A 88 -5.44 7.45 1.57
N ARG A 89 -5.44 7.53 2.90
CA ARG A 89 -4.20 7.77 3.67
C ARG A 89 -3.37 6.51 3.84
N GLY A 90 -2.06 6.66 3.76
CA GLY A 90 -1.13 5.58 4.03
C GLY A 90 0.32 6.02 4.19
N ILE A 91 1.12 5.12 4.74
CA ILE A 91 2.55 5.28 4.97
C ILE A 91 3.28 4.25 4.10
N MET A 92 4.24 4.71 3.30
CA MET A 92 5.20 3.88 2.59
C MET A 92 6.57 4.06 3.22
N ILE A 93 7.24 2.95 3.51
CA ILE A 93 8.62 2.89 3.99
C ILE A 93 9.44 2.15 2.94
N TRP A 94 10.53 2.76 2.49
CA TRP A 94 11.46 2.14 1.56
C TRP A 94 12.68 1.56 2.31
N PRO A 95 13.38 0.56 1.73
CA PRO A 95 14.58 -0.02 2.32
C PRO A 95 15.71 0.98 2.60
N ASN A 96 15.80 2.04 1.79
CA ASN A 96 16.75 3.13 1.99
C ASN A 96 16.38 4.04 3.18
N ARG A 97 15.28 3.76 3.88
CA ARG A 97 14.71 4.51 5.01
C ARG A 97 14.02 5.82 4.61
N ASP A 98 13.74 6.04 3.33
CA ASP A 98 12.76 7.05 2.95
C ASP A 98 11.39 6.65 3.48
N ILE A 99 10.60 7.64 3.90
CA ILE A 99 9.25 7.45 4.42
C ILE A 99 8.33 8.50 3.80
N TYR A 100 7.26 8.05 3.17
CA TYR A 100 6.16 8.91 2.75
C TYR A 100 4.94 8.62 3.60
N GLY A 101 4.36 9.66 4.21
CA GLY A 101 3.06 9.60 4.84
C GLY A 101 2.15 10.65 4.23
N GLY A 102 1.03 10.25 3.65
CA GLY A 102 0.14 11.19 2.99
C GLY A 102 -1.04 10.52 2.30
N ASP A 103 -1.70 11.27 1.43
CA ASP A 103 -2.79 10.75 0.62
C ASP A 103 -2.23 9.95 -0.57
N TRP A 104 -3.02 8.96 -0.98
CA TRP A 104 -2.78 8.09 -2.10
C TRP A 104 -4.02 8.04 -2.97
N PHE A 105 -3.81 8.04 -4.29
CA PHE A 105 -4.87 7.82 -5.26
C PHE A 105 -4.33 6.93 -6.37
N ASP A 106 -5.05 5.86 -6.69
CA ASP A 106 -4.68 4.94 -7.77
C ASP A 106 -3.22 4.43 -7.68
N SER A 107 -2.79 4.09 -6.47
CA SER A 107 -1.41 3.65 -6.15
C SER A 107 -0.30 4.69 -6.28
N LYS A 108 -0.62 5.96 -6.50
CA LYS A 108 0.33 7.08 -6.55
C LYS A 108 0.19 7.98 -5.33
N MET A 109 1.29 8.58 -4.90
CA MET A 109 1.26 9.66 -3.91
C MET A 109 0.44 10.82 -4.50
N HIS A 110 -0.47 11.37 -3.71
CA HIS A 110 -1.45 12.36 -4.16
C HIS A 110 -1.84 13.26 -2.99
N GLY A 111 -2.55 14.37 -3.25
CA GLY A 111 -3.15 15.20 -2.22
C GLY A 111 -2.09 15.82 -1.32
N SER A 112 -2.28 15.76 0.00
CA SER A 112 -1.30 16.27 0.96
C SER A 112 -0.45 15.15 1.53
N GLY A 113 0.84 15.40 1.69
CA GLY A 113 1.76 14.41 2.24
C GLY A 113 3.09 14.98 2.69
N ALA A 114 3.79 14.19 3.48
CA ALA A 114 5.16 14.45 3.91
C ALA A 114 6.08 13.31 3.48
N MET A 115 7.24 13.67 2.92
CA MET A 115 8.34 12.77 2.61
C MET A 115 9.51 13.09 3.53
N LEU A 116 9.91 12.12 4.36
CA LEU A 116 11.18 12.11 5.09
C LEU A 116 12.18 11.30 4.26
N TYR A 117 13.23 11.98 3.82
CA TYR A 117 14.34 11.33 3.13
C TYR A 117 15.35 10.76 4.11
N ALA A 118 16.09 9.73 3.70
CA ALA A 118 17.12 9.07 4.48
C ALA A 118 18.22 10.03 5.00
N ASP A 119 18.49 11.09 4.25
CA ASP A 119 19.43 12.16 4.62
C ASP A 119 18.82 13.23 5.55
N ARG A 120 17.64 12.95 6.10
CA ARG A 120 16.87 13.78 7.03
C ARG A 120 16.30 15.07 6.43
N ARG A 121 16.32 15.23 5.10
CA ARG A 121 15.48 16.24 4.45
C ARG A 121 14.01 15.87 4.64
N ILE A 122 13.16 16.87 4.76
CA ILE A 122 11.71 16.69 4.87
C ILE A 122 11.04 17.58 3.83
N TYR A 123 10.18 17.00 3.01
CA TYR A 123 9.21 17.76 2.22
C TYR A 123 7.83 17.60 2.84
N THR A 124 7.10 18.70 3.02
CA THR A 124 5.68 18.70 3.37
C THR A 124 4.93 19.57 2.39
N GLY A 125 3.93 19.03 1.70
CA GLY A 125 3.21 19.80 0.70
C GLY A 125 2.26 18.96 -0.15
N GLY A 126 1.89 19.52 -1.30
CA GLY A 126 1.03 18.86 -2.27
C GLY A 126 1.75 17.82 -3.12
N TRP A 127 1.00 16.81 -3.54
CA TRP A 127 1.45 15.73 -4.40
C TRP A 127 0.43 15.50 -5.51
N LEU A 128 0.91 15.32 -6.74
CA LEU A 128 0.09 14.96 -7.88
C LEU A 128 0.79 13.85 -8.67
N ASN A 129 0.11 12.69 -8.76
CA ASN A 129 0.59 11.53 -9.53
C ASN A 129 2.01 11.06 -9.18
N GLY A 130 2.39 11.16 -7.90
CA GLY A 130 3.72 10.74 -7.42
C GLY A 130 4.76 11.84 -7.37
N MET A 131 4.46 13.05 -7.85
CA MET A 131 5.39 14.18 -7.89
C MET A 131 4.94 15.27 -6.92
N LYS A 132 5.87 15.99 -6.32
CA LYS A 132 5.59 17.20 -5.52
C LYS A 132 4.95 18.24 -6.44
N SER A 133 3.83 18.79 -6.00
CA SER A 133 3.00 19.69 -6.80
C SER A 133 2.25 20.68 -5.91
N GLY A 134 2.17 21.94 -6.32
CA GLY A 134 1.53 22.98 -5.54
C GLY A 134 2.40 23.46 -4.37
N PRO A 135 1.82 24.20 -3.41
CA PRO A 135 2.54 24.75 -2.28
C PRO A 135 3.19 23.66 -1.41
N GLY A 136 4.45 23.87 -1.02
CA GLY A 136 5.15 22.96 -0.14
C GLY A 136 6.46 23.50 0.41
N ILE A 137 6.86 22.96 1.56
CA ILE A 137 8.07 23.35 2.27
C ILE A 137 9.06 22.19 2.24
N MET A 138 10.24 22.42 1.68
CA MET A 138 11.41 21.56 1.88
C MET A 138 12.21 22.08 3.07
N SER A 139 12.58 21.20 4.00
CA SER A 139 13.42 21.48 5.18
C SER A 139 14.67 20.61 5.14
N TRP A 140 15.82 21.21 5.46
CA TRP A 140 17.11 20.53 5.53
C TRP A 140 17.55 20.31 6.98
N PRO A 141 18.46 19.36 7.24
CA PRO A 141 18.84 18.97 8.61
C PRO A 141 19.45 20.11 9.43
N LYS A 142 20.06 21.12 8.80
CA LYS A 142 20.65 22.28 9.46
C LYS A 142 19.65 23.41 9.72
N GLY A 143 18.38 23.18 9.40
CA GLY A 143 17.29 24.13 9.65
C GLY A 143 16.99 25.07 8.48
N GLU A 144 17.74 25.00 7.37
CA GLU A 144 17.35 25.73 6.15
C GLU A 144 15.99 25.23 5.66
N LYS A 145 15.20 26.13 5.06
CA LYS A 145 13.89 25.81 4.48
C LYS A 145 13.69 26.55 3.16
N CYS A 146 12.89 25.94 2.28
CA CYS A 146 12.46 26.50 1.00
C CYS A 146 10.94 26.31 0.94
N ASP A 147 10.23 27.42 1.08
CA ASP A 147 8.79 27.53 0.86
C ASP A 147 8.60 28.00 -0.58
N ALA A 148 7.93 27.20 -1.39
CA ALA A 148 7.80 27.42 -2.83
C ALA A 148 6.54 26.75 -3.37
N ASP A 149 6.13 27.17 -4.56
CA ASP A 149 5.23 26.38 -5.38
C ASP A 149 6.03 25.31 -6.13
N TRP A 150 5.55 24.07 -6.16
CA TRP A 150 6.24 22.95 -6.78
C TRP A 150 5.53 22.54 -8.07
N ILE A 151 6.30 22.34 -9.14
CA ILE A 151 5.81 21.83 -10.43
C ILE A 151 6.68 20.65 -10.81
N ASP A 152 6.09 19.45 -10.82
CA ASP A 152 6.76 18.19 -11.18
C ASP A 152 8.12 18.01 -10.48
N ASP A 153 8.10 18.03 -9.15
CA ASP A 153 9.27 17.92 -8.26
C ASP A 153 10.27 19.09 -8.27
N LYS A 154 10.00 20.17 -9.02
CA LYS A 154 10.85 21.36 -9.08
C LYS A 154 10.22 22.51 -8.31
N ALA A 155 10.98 23.10 -7.40
CA ALA A 155 10.58 24.34 -6.73
C ALA A 155 10.63 25.51 -7.71
N VAL A 156 9.56 26.29 -7.75
CA VAL A 156 9.49 27.59 -8.40
C VAL A 156 9.65 28.63 -7.30
N CYS A 157 10.84 29.21 -7.20
CA CYS A 157 11.09 30.33 -6.32
C CYS A 157 10.83 31.63 -7.08
N ASP A 158 9.87 32.43 -6.63
CA ASP A 158 9.82 33.83 -7.00
C ASP A 158 11.05 34.50 -6.37
N GLY A 159 12.03 34.86 -7.20
CA GLY A 159 13.27 35.46 -6.73
C GLY A 159 13.01 36.77 -5.99
N THR A 160 13.54 36.88 -4.77
CA THR A 160 13.82 38.15 -4.09
C THR A 160 15.32 38.30 -3.91
#